data_AF-A0A9D6EU04-F1
#
_entry.id   AF-A0A9D6EU04-F1
#
_cell.length_a   1.000
_cell.length_b   1.000
_cell.length_c   1.000
_cell.angle_alpha   90.00
_cell.angle_beta   90.00
_cell.angle_gamma   90.00
#
_symmetry.space_group_name_H-M   'P 1'
#
loop_
_entity.id
_entity.type
_entity.pdbx_description
1 polymer ?
#
loop_
_entity_poly.entity_id
_entity_poly.type
_entity_poly.pdbx_seq_one_letter_code
_entity_poly.pdbx_strand_id
1 'polypeptide(L)'
;MNSSRTVEHPGHRNAFSREPEGLVRTAKAHAERLCELALARTPPQYHSFVVLVEQRKKVGGTEANPVWAEIRLPYLTVGGRVRMAIDEHEKACKQLHIETAFVMDPTTGQPLARATVRSELRGTAVAHARIFLNGGGANRSNPVETGETSAIGRALGFLGYGCFGTGIASAEDVLRAARLAGPAAGAGAEGPEGGNRDDGRKGPLGRTRPPNGGTTSRPSVAETPVEMPPVPQAVFSAINALFDRQKTPGARRVALMKEYRGQEQGLVRFLESSGMNPSKPTPEPTPAEPTMDAGADEVPF
;
A
#
# COMPACT_ATOMS: atom_id res chain seq x y z
N MET A 1 -46.66 30.09 -48.20
CA MET A 1 -45.19 30.23 -48.27
C MET A 1 -44.64 30.06 -46.87
N ASN A 2 -44.26 28.83 -46.50
CA ASN A 2 -43.72 28.53 -45.16
C ASN A 2 -42.23 28.88 -45.13
N SER A 3 -41.90 29.93 -44.39
CA SER A 3 -40.52 30.39 -44.16
C SER A 3 -39.87 29.51 -43.10
N SER A 4 -39.06 28.54 -43.52
CA SER A 4 -38.22 27.72 -42.65
C SER A 4 -37.13 28.60 -42.01
N ARG A 5 -37.32 28.96 -40.73
CA ARG A 5 -36.28 29.59 -39.90
C ARG A 5 -35.27 28.52 -39.47
N THR A 6 -34.10 28.54 -40.09
CA THR A 6 -32.93 27.80 -39.65
C THR A 6 -32.49 28.35 -38.29
N VAL A 7 -32.67 27.56 -37.23
CA VAL A 7 -32.15 27.89 -35.90
C VAL A 7 -30.67 27.52 -35.88
N GLU A 8 -29.80 28.51 -36.05
CA GLU A 8 -28.37 28.34 -35.84
C GLU A 8 -28.13 28.01 -34.37
N HIS A 9 -27.79 26.75 -34.08
CA HIS A 9 -27.32 26.36 -32.76
C HIS A 9 -25.94 27.00 -32.54
N PRO A 10 -25.76 27.85 -31.50
CA PRO A 10 -24.46 28.38 -31.17
C PRO A 10 -23.54 27.21 -30.85
N GLY A 11 -22.56 27.00 -31.73
CA GLY A 11 -21.57 25.95 -31.57
C GLY A 11 -20.93 26.09 -30.22
N HIS A 12 -21.14 25.11 -29.34
CA HIS A 12 -20.45 24.95 -28.06
C HIS A 12 -18.95 24.74 -28.32
N ARG A 13 -18.24 25.82 -28.67
CA ARG A 13 -16.79 25.93 -28.57
C ARG A 13 -16.43 26.15 -27.10
N ASN A 14 -16.83 25.23 -26.22
CA ASN A 14 -16.06 24.97 -25.01
C ASN A 14 -15.04 23.88 -25.34
N ALA A 15 -14.26 24.13 -26.39
CA ALA A 15 -12.95 23.54 -26.53
C ALA A 15 -12.08 24.21 -25.46
N PHE A 16 -12.28 23.80 -24.21
CA PHE A 16 -11.20 23.80 -23.23
C PHE A 16 -10.14 22.84 -23.79
N SER A 17 -9.39 23.27 -24.82
CA SER A 17 -8.00 22.90 -24.94
C SER A 17 -7.38 23.39 -23.64
N ARG A 18 -7.45 22.55 -22.60
CA ARG A 18 -6.85 22.85 -21.31
C ARG A 18 -5.36 22.85 -21.57
N GLU A 19 -4.85 24.03 -21.92
CA GLU A 19 -3.43 24.32 -22.01
C GLU A 19 -2.75 23.60 -20.84
N PRO A 20 -1.69 22.80 -21.08
CA PRO A 20 -1.01 22.03 -20.04
C PRO A 20 -0.69 22.89 -18.80
N GLU A 21 -0.32 24.15 -19.02
CA GLU A 21 -0.06 25.14 -17.98
C GLU A 21 -1.29 25.43 -17.10
N GLY A 22 -2.49 25.52 -17.70
CA GLY A 22 -3.75 25.72 -16.99
C GLY A 22 -4.10 24.54 -16.08
N LEU A 23 -3.83 23.31 -16.54
CA LEU A 23 -4.00 22.10 -15.72
C LEU A 23 -3.07 22.09 -14.52
N VAL A 24 -1.78 22.37 -14.74
CA VAL A 24 -0.78 22.43 -13.68
C VAL A 24 -1.12 23.51 -12.67
N ARG A 25 -1.48 24.71 -13.12
CA ARG A 25 -1.89 25.83 -12.26
C ARG A 25 -3.11 25.47 -11.41
N THR A 26 -4.13 24.86 -12.01
CA THR A 26 -5.33 24.43 -11.29
C THR A 26 -5.01 23.39 -10.22
N ALA A 27 -4.14 22.43 -10.53
CA ALA A 27 -3.74 21.40 -9.59
C ALA A 27 -2.93 21.95 -8.40
N LYS A 28 -2.01 22.89 -8.66
CA LYS A 28 -1.24 23.59 -7.61
C LYS A 28 -2.17 24.41 -6.70
N ALA A 29 -3.05 25.23 -7.28
CA ALA A 29 -4.01 26.02 -6.52
C ALA A 29 -5.01 25.17 -5.71
N HIS A 30 -5.34 23.97 -6.19
CA HIS A 30 -6.13 23.02 -5.42
C HIS A 30 -5.34 22.42 -4.25
N ALA A 31 -4.07 22.05 -4.48
CA ALA A 31 -3.18 21.51 -3.45
C ALA A 31 -2.91 22.52 -2.32
N GLU A 32 -2.69 23.80 -2.66
CA GLU A 32 -2.54 24.90 -1.71
C GLU A 32 -3.80 25.07 -0.85
N ARG A 33 -4.99 25.09 -1.46
CA ARG A 33 -6.27 25.13 -0.74
C ARG A 33 -6.43 23.95 0.23
N LEU A 34 -5.98 22.75 -0.15
CA LEU A 34 -5.99 21.61 0.77
C LEU A 34 -5.06 21.83 1.96
N CYS A 35 -3.87 22.43 1.76
CA CYS A 35 -2.94 22.76 2.85
C CYS A 35 -3.56 23.77 3.83
N GLU A 36 -4.19 24.82 3.31
CA GLU A 36 -4.89 25.83 4.13
C GLU A 36 -6.04 25.20 4.92
N LEU A 37 -6.87 24.38 4.26
CA LEU A 37 -7.97 23.66 4.92
C LEU A 37 -7.48 22.68 5.98
N ALA A 38 -6.34 22.02 5.75
CA ALA A 38 -5.75 21.11 6.72
C ALA A 38 -5.34 21.84 8.00
N LEU A 39 -4.67 22.99 7.87
CA LEU A 39 -4.32 23.83 9.02
C LEU A 39 -5.58 24.37 9.71
N ALA A 40 -6.55 24.89 8.96
CA ALA A 40 -7.79 25.42 9.54
C ALA A 40 -8.62 24.36 10.29
N ARG A 41 -8.57 23.10 9.86
CA ARG A 41 -9.30 21.98 10.50
C ARG A 41 -8.51 21.29 11.61
N THR A 42 -7.21 21.53 11.70
CA THR A 42 -6.36 20.91 12.71
C THR A 42 -6.32 21.82 13.93
N PRO A 43 -6.63 21.34 15.14
CA PRO A 43 -6.45 22.15 16.34
C PRO A 43 -4.99 22.65 16.47
N PRO A 44 -4.75 23.90 16.92
CA PRO A 44 -3.42 24.52 16.91
C PRO A 44 -2.31 23.71 17.57
N GLN A 45 -2.63 22.98 18.64
CA GLN A 45 -1.67 22.13 19.35
C GLN A 45 -1.12 20.96 18.51
N TYR A 46 -1.76 20.63 17.39
CA TYR A 46 -1.31 19.57 16.49
C TYR A 46 -0.72 20.07 15.17
N HIS A 47 -0.61 21.40 14.97
CA HIS A 47 -0.04 21.96 13.75
C HIS A 47 1.38 21.45 13.45
N SER A 48 2.19 21.23 14.49
CA SER A 48 3.56 20.69 14.35
C SER A 48 3.60 19.26 13.78
N PHE A 49 2.48 18.54 13.84
CA PHE A 49 2.36 17.20 13.25
C PHE A 49 1.88 17.22 11.80
N VAL A 50 1.50 18.38 11.26
CA VAL A 50 1.13 18.54 9.85
C VAL A 50 2.40 18.75 9.04
N VAL A 51 2.68 17.81 8.14
CA VAL A 51 3.80 17.89 7.19
C VAL A 51 3.27 18.00 5.78
N LEU A 52 4.03 18.68 4.92
CA LEU A 52 3.71 18.79 3.50
C LEU A 52 4.48 17.73 2.73
N VAL A 53 3.76 16.83 2.08
CA VAL A 53 4.35 15.76 1.27
C VAL A 53 4.37 16.20 -0.18
N GLU A 54 5.57 16.29 -0.75
CA GLU A 54 5.76 16.59 -2.17
C GLU A 54 5.36 15.38 -3.03
N GLN A 55 4.59 15.63 -4.08
CA GLN A 55 4.07 14.59 -4.96
C GLN A 55 4.10 15.07 -6.41
N ARG A 56 4.40 14.13 -7.31
CA ARG A 56 4.22 14.31 -8.75
C ARG A 56 2.93 13.63 -9.18
N LYS A 57 1.92 14.41 -9.58
CA LYS A 57 0.57 13.92 -9.92
C LYS A 57 0.25 14.15 -11.38
N LYS A 58 -0.31 13.15 -12.07
CA LYS A 58 -0.84 13.32 -13.43
C LYS A 58 -2.09 14.18 -13.35
N VAL A 59 -2.08 15.32 -14.06
CA VAL A 59 -3.17 16.33 -14.05
C VAL A 59 -3.93 16.40 -15.37
N GLY A 60 -3.45 15.71 -16.39
CA GLY A 60 -4.12 15.53 -17.67
C GLY A 60 -3.20 14.95 -18.73
N GLY A 61 -3.50 15.24 -20.00
CA GLY A 61 -2.80 14.67 -21.14
C GLY A 61 -3.19 13.21 -21.43
N THR A 62 -2.66 12.68 -22.52
CA THR A 62 -2.87 11.28 -22.93
C THR A 62 -1.91 10.35 -22.18
N GLU A 63 -1.92 9.05 -22.48
CA GLU A 63 -0.86 8.15 -22.02
C GLU A 63 0.48 8.43 -22.69
N ALA A 64 0.46 8.75 -23.99
CA ALA A 64 1.66 9.11 -24.74
C ALA A 64 2.25 10.46 -24.29
N ASN A 65 1.39 11.44 -23.98
CA ASN A 65 1.80 12.79 -23.58
C ASN A 65 1.12 13.19 -22.25
N PRO A 66 1.56 12.63 -21.11
CA PRO A 66 0.98 12.93 -19.81
C PRO A 66 1.43 14.31 -19.31
N VAL A 67 0.50 15.10 -18.81
CA VAL A 67 0.80 16.37 -18.12
C VAL A 67 0.91 16.09 -16.62
N TRP A 68 2.04 16.44 -16.03
CA TRP A 68 2.34 16.24 -14.62
C TRP A 68 2.43 17.58 -13.88
N ALA A 69 2.01 17.59 -12.62
CA ALA A 69 2.25 18.69 -11.71
C ALA A 69 3.00 18.20 -10.47
N GLU A 70 3.99 18.98 -10.06
CA GLU A 70 4.57 18.89 -8.72
C GLU A 70 3.69 19.69 -7.77
N ILE A 71 3.14 19.00 -6.76
CA ILE A 71 2.22 19.56 -5.78
C ILE A 71 2.66 19.15 -4.37
N ARG A 72 2.25 19.92 -3.37
CA ARG A 72 2.44 19.59 -1.96
C ARG A 72 1.09 19.32 -1.34
N LEU A 73 0.94 18.16 -0.70
CA LEU A 73 -0.31 17.79 -0.04
C LEU A 73 -0.10 17.67 1.47
N PRO A 74 -1.04 18.17 2.29
CA PRO A 74 -0.93 18.07 3.73
C PRO A 74 -1.11 16.62 4.19
N TYR A 75 -0.32 16.25 5.19
CA TYR A 75 -0.37 14.96 5.84
C TYR A 75 -0.22 15.15 7.35
N LEU A 76 -1.19 14.67 8.13
CA LEU A 76 -1.03 14.56 9.57
C LEU A 76 -0.26 13.27 9.86
N THR A 77 0.92 13.41 10.46
CA THR A 77 1.76 12.28 10.86
C THR A 77 1.00 11.30 11.75
N VAL A 78 1.44 10.03 11.75
CA VAL A 78 0.85 8.98 12.60
C VAL A 78 0.87 9.40 14.07
N GLY A 79 1.97 10.00 14.54
CA GLY A 79 2.07 10.53 15.91
C GLY A 79 1.02 11.60 16.20
N GLY A 80 0.76 12.51 15.25
CA GLY A 80 -0.32 13.51 15.38
C GLY A 80 -1.70 12.87 15.45
N ARG A 81 -1.96 11.83 14.64
CA ARG A 81 -3.24 11.09 14.66
C ARG A 81 -3.45 10.38 16.00
N VAL A 82 -2.43 9.68 16.50
CA VAL A 82 -2.48 8.97 17.79
C VAL A 82 -2.74 9.96 18.92
N ARG A 83 -1.98 11.07 18.95
CA ARG A 83 -2.16 12.10 19.98
C ARG A 83 -3.56 12.71 19.96
N MET A 84 -4.05 13.08 18.77
CA MET A 84 -5.39 13.64 18.61
C MET A 84 -6.48 12.66 19.05
N ALA A 85 -6.31 11.37 18.76
CA ALA A 85 -7.25 10.34 19.19
C ALA A 85 -7.24 10.18 20.72
N ILE A 86 -6.06 10.09 21.34
CA ILE A 86 -5.93 9.99 22.80
C ILE A 86 -6.56 11.20 23.49
N ASP A 87 -6.18 12.42 23.10
CA ASP A 87 -6.67 13.65 23.74
C ASP A 87 -8.21 13.79 23.60
N GLU A 88 -8.80 13.37 22.48
CA GLU A 88 -10.26 13.35 22.30
C GLU A 88 -10.94 12.35 23.24
N HIS A 89 -10.37 11.16 23.40
CA HIS A 89 -10.91 10.12 24.28
C HIS A 89 -10.74 10.48 25.76
N GLU A 90 -9.59 11.00 26.16
CA GLU A 90 -9.33 11.48 27.52
C GLU A 90 -10.33 12.58 27.90
N LYS A 91 -10.53 13.56 27.02
CA LYS A 91 -11.49 14.65 27.25
C LYS A 91 -12.94 14.15 27.42
N ALA A 92 -13.28 13.05 26.75
CA ALA A 92 -14.60 12.44 26.82
C ALA A 92 -14.72 11.36 27.92
N CYS A 93 -13.65 11.08 28.67
CA CYS A 93 -13.55 9.95 29.59
C CYS A 93 -13.95 8.62 28.92
N LYS A 94 -13.45 8.39 27.70
CA LYS A 94 -13.71 7.21 26.87
C LYS A 94 -12.45 6.41 26.60
N GLN A 95 -12.62 5.16 26.21
CA GLN A 95 -11.51 4.25 25.92
C GLN A 95 -11.14 4.22 24.44
N LEU A 96 -9.84 4.15 24.19
CA LEU A 96 -9.24 3.90 22.88
C LEU A 96 -8.30 2.71 23.00
N HIS A 97 -8.54 1.68 22.19
CA HIS A 97 -7.69 0.49 22.12
C HIS A 97 -7.09 0.37 20.73
N ILE A 98 -5.78 0.17 20.64
CA ILE A 98 -5.05 -0.02 19.40
C ILE A 98 -4.29 -1.34 19.49
N GLU A 99 -4.63 -2.29 18.63
CA GLU A 99 -4.00 -3.60 18.58
C GLU A 99 -3.32 -3.78 17.22
N THR A 100 -2.14 -4.40 17.22
CA THR A 100 -1.41 -4.71 16.00
C THR A 100 -1.13 -6.21 15.91
N ALA A 101 -1.08 -6.72 14.68
CA ALA A 101 -0.74 -8.10 14.40
C ALA A 101 -0.03 -8.19 13.05
N PHE A 102 0.83 -9.20 12.88
CA PHE A 102 1.42 -9.51 11.58
C PHE A 102 0.66 -10.66 10.94
N VAL A 103 0.31 -10.49 9.67
CA VAL A 103 -0.42 -11.50 8.89
C VAL A 103 0.23 -11.66 7.53
N MET A 104 0.06 -12.82 6.91
CA MET A 104 0.52 -13.06 5.54
C MET A 104 -0.65 -12.85 4.59
N ASP A 105 -0.43 -12.10 3.51
CA ASP A 105 -1.39 -12.02 2.42
C ASP A 105 -1.54 -13.42 1.80
N PRO A 106 -2.74 -14.03 1.83
CA PRO A 106 -2.92 -15.43 1.44
C PRO A 106 -2.76 -15.65 -0.07
N THR A 107 -2.83 -14.60 -0.88
CA THR A 107 -2.71 -14.68 -2.33
C THR A 107 -1.28 -14.49 -2.79
N THR A 108 -0.56 -13.56 -2.16
CA THR A 108 0.77 -13.14 -2.62
C THR A 108 1.91 -13.62 -1.72
N GLY A 109 1.60 -14.12 -0.52
CA GLY A 109 2.61 -14.42 0.50
C GLY A 109 3.32 -13.16 1.03
N GLN A 110 2.80 -11.97 0.73
CA GLN A 110 3.39 -10.70 1.17
C GLN A 110 3.12 -10.48 2.67
N PRO A 111 4.14 -10.26 3.52
CA PRO A 111 3.91 -9.91 4.91
C PRO A 111 3.20 -8.56 5.02
N LEU A 112 2.18 -8.51 5.88
CA LEU A 112 1.36 -7.35 6.20
C LEU A 112 1.39 -7.07 7.71
N ALA A 113 1.42 -5.80 8.07
CA ALA A 113 1.00 -5.36 9.39
C ALA A 113 -0.51 -5.07 9.34
N ARG A 114 -1.26 -5.58 10.31
CA ARG A 114 -2.67 -5.28 10.56
C ARG A 114 -2.77 -4.44 11.83
N ALA A 115 -3.56 -3.38 11.81
CA ALA A 115 -3.92 -2.63 12.99
C ALA A 115 -5.45 -2.61 13.14
N THR A 116 -5.92 -2.89 14.35
CA THR A 116 -7.33 -2.75 14.76
C THR A 116 -7.41 -1.63 15.78
N VAL A 117 -8.15 -0.57 15.48
CA VAL A 117 -8.41 0.54 16.39
C VAL A 117 -9.86 0.49 16.81
N ARG A 118 -10.12 0.37 18.11
CA ARG A 118 -11.46 0.39 18.71
C ARG A 118 -11.60 1.68 19.52
N SER A 119 -12.46 2.57 19.05
CA SER A 119 -12.80 3.84 19.66
C SER A 119 -14.25 3.79 20.15
N GLU A 120 -14.49 4.07 21.43
CA GLU A 120 -15.87 4.21 21.93
C GLU A 120 -16.60 5.42 21.33
N LEU A 121 -15.85 6.40 20.79
CA LEU A 121 -16.40 7.61 20.18
C LEU A 121 -16.71 7.44 18.69
N ARG A 122 -15.88 6.68 17.96
CA ARG A 122 -15.86 6.65 16.50
C ARG A 122 -16.03 5.26 15.90
N GLY A 123 -16.24 4.24 16.74
CA GLY A 123 -16.40 2.86 16.31
C GLY A 123 -15.06 2.15 16.11
N THR A 124 -15.06 1.11 15.27
CA THR A 124 -13.88 0.27 15.05
C THR A 124 -13.41 0.36 13.60
N ALA A 125 -12.09 0.46 13.40
CA ALA A 125 -11.47 0.39 12.09
C ALA A 125 -10.36 -0.64 12.08
N VAL A 126 -10.23 -1.36 10.96
CA VAL A 126 -9.14 -2.29 10.70
C VAL A 126 -8.42 -1.82 9.44
N ALA A 127 -7.09 -1.77 9.49
CA ALA A 127 -6.27 -1.44 8.34
C ALA A 127 -5.07 -2.36 8.22
N HIS A 128 -4.59 -2.49 6.99
CA HIS A 128 -3.41 -3.27 6.65
C HIS A 128 -2.37 -2.38 5.94
N ALA A 129 -1.10 -2.69 6.15
CA ALA A 129 0.02 -2.11 5.41
C ALA A 129 1.02 -3.19 5.04
N ARG A 130 1.60 -3.08 3.85
CA ARG A 130 2.61 -4.03 3.37
C ARG A 130 3.95 -3.79 4.07
N ILE A 131 4.63 -4.87 4.43
CA ILE A 131 5.98 -4.82 5.01
C ILE A 131 7.00 -5.14 3.91
N PHE A 132 7.87 -4.18 3.62
CA PHE A 132 8.84 -4.33 2.54
C PHE A 132 10.22 -4.67 3.12
N LEU A 133 10.48 -5.95 3.39
CA LEU A 133 11.71 -6.43 4.05
C LEU A 133 13.00 -6.01 3.33
N ASN A 134 12.93 -5.73 2.03
CA ASN A 134 14.05 -5.23 1.21
C ASN A 134 13.73 -3.87 0.56
N GLY A 135 12.84 -3.08 1.17
CA GLY A 135 12.43 -1.78 0.63
C GLY A 135 13.52 -0.71 0.75
N GLY A 136 13.43 0.35 -0.06
CA GLY A 136 14.28 1.53 0.09
C GLY A 136 13.84 2.46 1.24
N GLY A 137 14.74 3.38 1.64
CA GLY A 137 14.44 4.42 2.64
C GLY A 137 14.24 3.84 4.05
N ALA A 138 13.17 4.26 4.73
CA ALA A 138 12.83 3.78 6.08
C ALA A 138 12.58 2.27 6.14
N ASN A 139 12.07 1.67 5.05
CA ASN A 139 11.89 0.22 4.96
C ASN A 139 13.22 -0.55 4.91
N ARG A 140 14.34 0.11 4.59
CA ARG A 140 15.65 -0.56 4.53
C ARG A 140 16.19 -0.86 5.93
N SER A 141 15.95 0.06 6.88
CA SER A 141 16.42 -0.09 8.25
C SER A 141 15.37 -0.76 9.13
N ASN A 142 14.10 -0.33 9.04
CA ASN A 142 13.05 -0.73 9.97
C ASN A 142 11.73 -1.09 9.22
N PRO A 143 11.72 -2.14 8.39
CA PRO A 143 10.55 -2.49 7.57
C PRO A 143 9.31 -2.85 8.40
N VAL A 144 9.50 -3.54 9.53
CA VAL A 144 8.41 -3.98 10.41
C VAL A 144 7.75 -2.78 11.10
N GLU A 145 8.54 -1.90 11.71
CA GLU A 145 8.05 -0.64 12.34
C GLU A 145 7.34 0.25 11.32
N THR A 146 7.87 0.37 10.10
CA THR A 146 7.24 1.16 9.03
C THR A 146 5.88 0.58 8.64
N GLY A 147 5.78 -0.75 8.53
CA GLY A 147 4.51 -1.43 8.26
C GLY A 147 3.50 -1.21 9.38
N GLU A 148 3.91 -1.42 10.63
CA GLU A 148 3.05 -1.26 11.80
C GLU A 148 2.50 0.17 11.94
N THR A 149 3.37 1.17 11.89
CA THR A 149 2.98 2.58 11.95
C THR A 149 2.09 2.99 10.78
N SER A 150 2.33 2.45 9.58
CA SER A 150 1.46 2.65 8.41
C SER A 150 0.07 2.04 8.62
N ALA A 151 -0.03 0.84 9.21
CA ALA A 151 -1.31 0.21 9.50
C ALA A 151 -2.09 1.01 10.56
N ILE A 152 -1.44 1.43 11.65
CA ILE A 152 -2.04 2.29 12.69
C ILE A 152 -2.53 3.61 12.07
N GLY A 153 -1.67 4.28 11.28
CA GLY A 153 -2.00 5.54 10.63
C GLY A 153 -3.23 5.42 9.72
N ARG A 154 -3.33 4.33 8.95
CA ARG A 154 -4.49 4.03 8.10
C ARG A 154 -5.75 3.76 8.91
N ALA A 155 -5.67 2.95 9.97
CA ALA A 155 -6.82 2.64 10.83
C ALA A 155 -7.38 3.90 11.51
N LEU A 156 -6.51 4.76 12.05
CA LEU A 156 -6.91 6.05 12.61
C LEU A 156 -7.47 7.01 11.53
N GLY A 157 -6.91 6.96 10.32
CA GLY A 157 -7.46 7.69 9.18
C GLY A 157 -8.88 7.26 8.80
N PHE A 158 -9.19 5.96 8.85
CA PHE A 158 -10.55 5.46 8.66
C PHE A 158 -11.54 5.98 9.71
N LEU A 159 -11.07 6.23 10.94
CA LEU A 159 -11.88 6.88 11.99
C LEU A 159 -11.96 8.41 11.85
N GLY A 160 -11.30 8.98 10.84
CA GLY A 160 -11.36 10.42 10.51
C GLY A 160 -10.25 11.27 11.12
N TYR A 161 -9.29 10.68 11.85
CA TYR A 161 -8.16 11.44 12.37
C TYR A 161 -7.16 11.82 11.26
N GLY A 162 -6.98 13.11 11.03
CA GLY A 162 -5.98 13.62 10.07
C GLY A 162 -6.32 13.41 8.60
N CYS A 163 -7.62 13.29 8.26
CA CYS A 163 -8.10 13.12 6.89
C CYS A 163 -8.42 14.47 6.24
N PHE A 164 -7.50 14.99 5.41
CA PHE A 164 -7.63 16.28 4.72
C PHE A 164 -8.11 16.18 3.26
N GLY A 165 -8.70 15.05 2.87
CA GLY A 165 -9.08 14.80 1.46
C GLY A 165 -7.91 14.38 0.56
N THR A 166 -6.74 14.13 1.13
CA THR A 166 -5.54 13.64 0.44
C THR A 166 -5.45 12.10 0.41
N GLY A 167 -6.40 11.42 1.06
CA GLY A 167 -6.48 9.97 1.17
C GLY A 167 -6.03 9.44 2.54
N ILE A 168 -6.13 8.13 2.70
CA ILE A 168 -5.81 7.41 3.96
C ILE A 168 -4.43 6.74 3.88
N ALA A 169 -3.79 6.78 2.70
CA ALA A 169 -2.45 6.26 2.49
C ALA A 169 -1.43 6.95 3.43
N SER A 170 -0.44 6.18 3.90
CA SER A 170 0.70 6.74 4.62
C SER A 170 1.56 7.59 3.69
N ALA A 171 2.30 8.55 4.24
CA ALA A 171 3.19 9.40 3.45
C ALA A 171 4.20 8.55 2.65
N GLU A 172 4.71 7.49 3.27
CA GLU A 172 5.67 6.56 2.69
C GLU A 172 5.09 5.85 1.46
N ASP A 173 3.82 5.43 1.51
CA ASP A 173 3.18 4.75 0.39
C ASP A 173 2.89 5.70 -0.76
N VAL A 174 2.54 6.95 -0.46
CA VAL A 174 2.36 7.98 -1.49
C VAL A 174 3.70 8.35 -2.13
N LEU A 175 4.75 8.53 -1.35
CA LEU A 175 6.10 8.78 -1.86
C LEU A 175 6.63 7.62 -2.69
N ARG A 176 6.34 6.37 -2.28
CA ARG A 176 6.70 5.17 -3.05
C ARG A 176 5.96 5.12 -4.37
N ALA A 177 4.65 5.36 -4.37
CA ALA A 177 3.86 5.42 -5.59
C ALA A 177 4.37 6.52 -6.54
N ALA A 178 4.75 7.69 -6.00
CA ALA A 178 5.33 8.78 -6.79
C ALA A 178 6.68 8.40 -7.43
N ARG A 179 7.52 7.61 -6.74
CA ARG A 179 8.78 7.09 -7.29
C ARG A 179 8.55 6.06 -8.40
N LEU A 180 7.59 5.16 -8.22
CA LEU A 180 7.22 4.16 -9.23
C LEU A 180 6.56 4.80 -10.47
N ALA A 181 5.89 5.94 -10.30
CA ALA A 181 5.31 6.74 -11.38
C ALA A 181 6.29 7.71 -12.04
N GLY A 182 7.57 7.73 -11.62
CA GLY A 182 8.63 8.46 -12.32
C GLY A 182 8.83 7.92 -13.74
N PRO A 183 9.49 8.68 -14.64
CA PRO A 183 9.67 8.26 -16.02
C PRO A 183 10.47 6.96 -16.05
N ALA A 184 9.83 5.88 -16.49
CA ALA A 184 10.51 4.64 -16.79
C ALA A 184 11.55 4.91 -17.87
N ALA A 185 12.81 4.65 -17.52
CA ALA A 185 13.86 4.09 -18.36
C ALA A 185 13.93 4.59 -19.82
N GLY A 186 14.57 5.74 -20.02
CA GLY A 186 15.21 6.08 -21.28
C GLY A 186 16.72 6.09 -21.11
N ALA A 187 17.40 4.94 -21.26
CA ALA A 187 18.80 4.81 -21.69
C ALA A 187 19.22 3.33 -21.75
N GLY A 188 19.27 2.81 -22.97
CA GLY A 188 20.29 1.87 -23.50
C GLY A 188 20.68 0.63 -22.72
N ALA A 189 20.17 -0.53 -23.16
CA ALA A 189 21.01 -1.70 -23.38
C ALA A 189 20.52 -2.40 -24.65
N GLU A 190 21.32 -2.26 -25.70
CA GLU A 190 21.17 -2.90 -27.00
C GLU A 190 21.41 -4.41 -26.90
N GLY A 191 20.50 -5.20 -27.50
CA GLY A 191 20.75 -6.51 -28.14
C GLY A 191 21.26 -7.70 -27.30
N PRO A 192 21.18 -8.94 -27.83
CA PRO A 192 21.10 -9.27 -29.25
C PRO A 192 19.83 -10.01 -29.69
N GLU A 193 19.77 -10.06 -31.02
CA GLU A 193 18.76 -10.56 -31.94
C GLU A 193 18.38 -12.04 -31.82
N GLY A 194 17.18 -12.33 -32.32
CA GLY A 194 16.64 -13.66 -32.63
C GLY A 194 15.11 -13.58 -32.55
N GLY A 195 14.35 -13.27 -33.59
CA GLY A 195 14.44 -13.77 -34.95
C GLY A 195 13.58 -15.01 -35.10
N ASN A 196 12.24 -14.86 -35.11
CA ASN A 196 11.41 -15.64 -36.04
C ASN A 196 10.01 -15.04 -36.21
N ARG A 197 9.60 -14.92 -37.48
CA ARG A 197 8.24 -14.63 -37.93
C ARG A 197 7.48 -15.95 -37.97
N ASP A 198 6.22 -15.96 -37.56
CA ASP A 198 5.26 -16.86 -38.18
C ASP A 198 3.86 -16.23 -38.20
N ASP A 199 3.23 -16.45 -39.34
CA ASP A 199 2.07 -15.77 -39.89
C ASP A 199 0.78 -16.51 -39.51
N GLY A 200 -0.27 -15.71 -39.27
CA GLY A 200 -1.61 -16.05 -39.74
C GLY A 200 -2.46 -16.99 -38.86
N ARG A 201 -3.60 -16.46 -38.39
CA ARG A 201 -4.90 -16.71 -39.04
C ARG A 201 -6.03 -15.99 -38.30
N LYS A 202 -6.85 -15.30 -39.10
CA LYS A 202 -8.20 -14.84 -38.77
C LYS A 202 -9.16 -16.03 -38.73
N GLY A 203 -10.11 -16.02 -37.80
CA GLY A 203 -11.28 -16.90 -37.79
C GLY A 203 -12.32 -16.48 -36.74
N PRO A 204 -13.64 -16.69 -36.96
CA PRO A 204 -14.68 -15.74 -36.58
C PRO A 204 -15.41 -16.02 -35.26
N LEU A 205 -15.99 -14.96 -34.69
CA LEU A 205 -16.88 -14.96 -33.52
C LEU A 205 -18.21 -15.64 -33.84
N GLY A 206 -18.41 -16.85 -33.31
CA GLY A 206 -19.70 -17.54 -33.26
C GLY A 206 -20.35 -17.39 -31.88
N ARG A 207 -21.55 -16.81 -31.85
CA ARG A 207 -22.46 -16.77 -30.69
C ARG A 207 -23.09 -18.14 -30.47
N THR A 208 -23.03 -18.66 -29.24
CA THR A 208 -24.06 -19.58 -28.69
C THR A 208 -24.16 -19.41 -27.17
N ARG A 209 -25.37 -19.01 -26.73
CA ARG A 209 -26.01 -19.33 -25.42
C ARG A 209 -26.66 -20.73 -25.58
N PRO A 210 -27.15 -21.52 -24.58
CA PRO A 210 -27.39 -21.32 -23.12
C PRO A 210 -26.97 -22.61 -22.31
N PRO A 211 -27.59 -23.10 -21.20
CA PRO A 211 -28.49 -22.56 -20.16
C PRO A 211 -28.03 -22.82 -18.70
N ASN A 212 -28.88 -22.38 -17.75
CA ASN A 212 -28.92 -22.62 -16.30
C ASN A 212 -28.48 -23.98 -15.74
N GLY A 213 -27.99 -23.95 -14.50
CA GLY A 213 -28.37 -24.92 -13.45
C GLY A 213 -27.21 -25.72 -12.85
N GLY A 214 -26.75 -25.34 -11.65
CA GLY A 214 -25.76 -26.11 -10.90
C GLY A 214 -25.40 -25.50 -9.55
N THR A 215 -26.27 -25.67 -8.56
CA THR A 215 -25.96 -25.47 -7.14
C THR A 215 -24.97 -26.54 -6.68
N THR A 216 -23.70 -26.18 -6.50
CA THR A 216 -22.73 -27.01 -5.76
C THR A 216 -22.46 -26.37 -4.41
N SER A 217 -23.00 -27.00 -3.38
CA SER A 217 -22.75 -26.76 -1.97
C SER A 217 -21.26 -26.84 -1.69
N ARG A 218 -20.69 -25.75 -1.15
CA ARG A 218 -19.30 -25.64 -0.73
C ARG A 218 -19.18 -26.18 0.70
N PRO A 219 -18.24 -27.09 1.01
CA PRO A 219 -18.06 -27.55 2.39
C PRO A 219 -17.51 -26.41 3.25
N SER A 220 -18.21 -26.14 4.35
CA SER A 220 -17.80 -25.24 5.42
C SER A 220 -16.56 -25.81 6.12
N VAL A 221 -15.39 -25.23 5.87
CA VAL A 221 -14.20 -25.50 6.67
C VAL A 221 -14.29 -24.63 7.92
N ALA A 222 -14.46 -25.26 9.08
CA ALA A 222 -14.41 -24.58 10.37
C ALA A 222 -12.99 -24.05 10.58
N GLU A 223 -12.83 -22.74 10.57
CA GLU A 223 -11.60 -22.07 10.98
C GLU A 223 -11.45 -22.25 12.50
N THR A 224 -10.51 -23.09 12.92
CA THR A 224 -10.05 -23.12 14.32
C THR A 224 -9.27 -21.82 14.58
N PRO A 225 -9.68 -21.01 15.58
CA PRO A 225 -8.91 -19.83 15.96
C PRO A 225 -7.54 -20.27 16.45
N VAL A 226 -6.48 -19.82 15.78
CA VAL A 226 -5.11 -19.94 16.31
C VAL A 226 -4.99 -18.93 17.44
N GLU A 227 -5.08 -19.43 18.68
CA GLU A 227 -4.86 -18.63 19.89
C GLU A 227 -3.37 -18.25 19.93
N MET A 228 -3.07 -16.98 19.66
CA MET A 228 -1.72 -16.44 19.79
C MET A 228 -1.49 -15.97 21.24
N PRO A 229 -0.26 -16.12 21.76
CA PRO A 229 0.09 -15.60 23.07
C PRO A 229 -0.10 -14.08 23.13
N PRO A 230 -0.49 -13.53 24.29
CA PRO A 230 -0.66 -12.09 24.46
C PRO A 230 0.64 -11.36 24.12
N VAL A 231 0.54 -10.30 23.32
CA VAL A 231 1.68 -9.43 23.01
C VAL A 231 2.20 -8.85 24.32
N PRO A 232 3.49 -9.02 24.65
CA PRO A 232 4.03 -8.56 25.92
C PRO A 232 3.85 -7.06 26.08
N GLN A 233 3.38 -6.61 27.25
CA GLN A 233 3.19 -5.21 27.62
C GLN A 233 4.45 -4.33 27.45
N ALA A 234 5.62 -4.98 27.30
CA ALA A 234 6.88 -4.39 26.90
C ALA A 234 6.85 -3.70 25.52
N VAL A 235 6.05 -4.18 24.57
CA VAL A 235 5.93 -3.58 23.22
C VAL A 235 5.22 -2.22 23.27
N PHE A 236 4.13 -2.13 24.04
CA PHE A 236 3.44 -0.86 24.32
C PHE A 236 4.34 0.14 25.05
N SER A 237 5.11 -0.35 26.02
CA SER A 237 6.09 0.44 26.75
C SER A 237 7.21 0.95 25.84
N ALA A 238 7.62 0.16 24.84
CA ALA A 238 8.64 0.55 23.86
C ALA A 238 8.16 1.65 22.92
N ILE A 239 6.88 1.65 22.50
CA ILE A 239 6.28 2.71 21.67
C ILE A 239 6.18 4.01 22.47
N ASN A 240 5.67 3.97 23.70
CA ASN A 240 5.63 5.15 24.57
C ASN A 240 7.04 5.67 24.91
N ALA A 241 8.00 4.77 25.16
CA ALA A 241 9.40 5.13 25.33
C ALA A 241 10.02 5.69 24.05
N LEU A 242 9.57 5.28 22.85
CA LEU A 242 10.00 5.85 21.57
C LEU A 242 9.56 7.31 21.41
N PHE A 243 8.42 7.68 21.99
CA PHE A 243 7.95 9.06 22.04
C PHE A 243 8.69 9.89 23.10
N ASP A 244 8.99 9.33 24.27
CA ASP A 244 9.85 9.99 25.27
C ASP A 244 11.33 10.08 24.85
N ARG A 245 11.79 9.22 23.93
CA ARG A 245 13.14 9.26 23.32
C ARG A 245 13.45 10.56 22.59
N GLN A 246 12.46 11.33 22.14
CA GLN A 246 12.71 12.64 21.55
C GLN A 246 13.21 13.69 22.57
N LYS A 247 13.23 13.35 23.87
CA LYS A 247 13.61 14.26 24.96
C LYS A 247 14.82 13.80 25.80
N THR A 248 15.47 12.66 25.52
CA THR A 248 16.46 12.07 26.46
C THR A 248 17.94 12.12 25.97
N PRO A 249 18.94 12.39 26.85
CA PRO A 249 20.36 12.49 26.48
C PRO A 249 21.04 11.16 26.16
N GLY A 250 22.13 11.23 25.38
CA GLY A 250 22.72 10.13 24.60
C GLY A 250 23.19 8.87 25.33
N ALA A 251 23.47 8.89 26.63
CA ALA A 251 24.02 7.72 27.34
C ALA A 251 22.98 6.59 27.55
N ARG A 252 21.70 6.91 27.75
CA ARG A 252 20.61 5.91 27.85
C ARG A 252 20.24 5.26 26.51
N ARG A 253 20.66 5.87 25.40
CA ARG A 253 20.33 5.41 24.03
C ARG A 253 21.08 4.12 23.63
N VAL A 254 22.26 3.89 24.21
CA VAL A 254 23.12 2.72 23.90
C VAL A 254 22.62 1.44 24.59
N ALA A 255 22.07 1.55 25.81
CA ALA A 255 21.54 0.39 26.54
C ALA A 255 20.26 -0.18 25.88
N LEU A 256 19.35 0.70 25.45
CA LEU A 256 18.09 0.33 24.79
C LEU A 256 18.28 -0.28 23.38
N MET A 257 19.34 0.09 22.67
CA MET A 257 19.69 -0.51 21.37
C MET A 257 20.10 -1.98 21.51
N LYS A 258 20.72 -2.37 22.62
CA LYS A 258 21.13 -3.77 22.86
C LYS A 258 19.95 -4.68 23.14
N GLU A 259 18.95 -4.19 23.86
CA GLU A 259 17.72 -4.92 24.19
C GLU A 259 16.84 -5.17 22.95
N TYR A 260 16.75 -4.17 22.06
CA TYR A 260 15.99 -4.28 20.80
C TYR A 260 16.59 -5.29 19.82
N ARG A 261 17.93 -5.37 19.75
CA ARG A 261 18.64 -6.37 18.93
C ARG A 261 18.34 -7.81 19.36
N GLY A 262 18.00 -8.02 20.63
CA GLY A 262 17.57 -9.32 21.15
C GLY A 262 16.18 -9.74 20.65
N GLN A 263 15.26 -8.79 20.46
CA GLN A 263 13.91 -9.06 19.94
C GLN A 263 13.92 -9.36 18.43
N GLU A 264 14.76 -8.66 17.65
CA GLU A 264 14.96 -8.98 16.23
C GLU A 264 15.51 -10.40 16.03
N GLN A 265 16.47 -10.82 16.88
CA GLN A 265 16.98 -12.20 16.87
C GLN A 265 15.90 -13.23 17.23
N GLY A 266 14.94 -12.87 18.08
CA GLY A 266 13.78 -13.70 18.39
C GLY A 266 12.87 -13.93 17.18
N LEU A 267 12.61 -12.89 16.39
CA LEU A 267 11.81 -12.99 15.17
C LEU A 267 12.53 -13.75 14.05
N VAL A 268 13.84 -13.53 13.88
CA VAL A 268 14.66 -14.32 12.94
C VAL A 268 14.63 -15.81 13.31
N ARG A 269 14.79 -16.14 14.60
CA ARG A 269 14.68 -17.53 15.08
C ARG A 269 13.28 -18.10 14.89
N PHE A 270 12.23 -17.31 15.08
CA PHE A 270 10.86 -17.74 14.83
C PHE A 270 10.65 -18.08 13.34
N LEU A 271 11.11 -17.22 12.43
CA LEU A 271 11.06 -17.46 10.98
C LEU A 271 11.90 -18.69 10.57
N GLU A 272 13.11 -18.85 11.11
CA GLU A 272 13.96 -20.02 10.89
C GLU A 272 13.31 -21.32 11.41
N SER A 273 12.72 -21.29 12.61
CA SER A 273 12.05 -22.45 13.22
C SER A 273 10.77 -22.86 12.49
N SER A 274 10.17 -21.92 11.75
CA SER A 274 9.01 -22.14 10.90
C SER A 274 9.37 -22.56 9.47
N GLY A 275 10.65 -22.90 9.22
CA GLY A 275 11.15 -23.35 7.92
C GLY A 275 11.28 -22.23 6.87
N MET A 276 11.11 -20.97 7.27
CA MET A 276 11.22 -19.79 6.41
C MET A 276 12.62 -19.19 6.53
N ASN A 277 13.61 -19.85 5.93
CA ASN A 277 14.96 -19.29 5.81
C ASN A 277 15.12 -18.61 4.43
N PRO A 278 15.17 -17.27 4.33
CA PRO A 278 15.25 -16.56 3.06
C PRO A 278 16.61 -16.67 2.36
N SER A 279 17.62 -17.32 2.98
CA SER A 279 18.98 -17.44 2.41
C SER A 279 19.35 -18.83 1.90
N LYS A 280 18.42 -19.80 1.84
CA LYS A 280 18.69 -21.08 1.16
C LYS A 280 18.31 -21.00 -0.32
N PRO A 281 19.27 -21.10 -1.26
CA PRO A 281 18.93 -21.24 -2.67
C PRO A 281 18.12 -22.53 -2.87
N THR A 282 17.05 -22.42 -3.65
CA THR A 282 16.22 -23.56 -4.05
C THR A 282 17.11 -24.59 -4.75
N PRO A 283 17.09 -25.88 -4.34
CA PRO A 283 17.87 -26.90 -5.04
C PRO A 283 17.38 -27.02 -6.48
N GLU A 284 18.32 -27.02 -7.43
CA GLU A 284 18.01 -27.24 -8.84
C GLU A 284 17.35 -28.62 -9.04
N PRO A 285 16.33 -28.71 -9.91
CA PRO A 285 15.67 -29.98 -10.18
C PRO A 285 16.64 -30.95 -10.86
N THR A 286 16.87 -32.10 -10.23
CA THR A 286 17.62 -33.22 -10.80
C THR A 286 16.95 -33.67 -12.10
N PRO A 287 17.67 -33.79 -13.23
CA PRO A 287 17.07 -34.24 -14.48
C PRO A 287 16.59 -35.70 -14.35
N ALA A 288 15.37 -35.94 -14.81
CA ALA A 288 14.74 -37.26 -14.82
C ALA A 288 15.48 -38.21 -15.76
N GLU A 289 15.75 -39.42 -15.29
CA GLU A 289 16.35 -40.50 -16.08
C GLU A 289 15.43 -40.92 -17.23
N PRO A 290 15.97 -41.22 -18.43
CA PRO A 290 15.18 -41.67 -19.55
C PRO A 290 14.68 -43.11 -19.34
N THR A 291 13.37 -43.28 -19.35
CA THR A 291 12.70 -44.57 -19.41
C THR A 291 13.02 -45.25 -20.75
N MET A 292 13.74 -46.38 -20.70
CA MET A 292 13.89 -47.27 -21.85
C MET A 292 12.61 -48.06 -22.07
N ASP A 293 12.03 -47.89 -23.25
CA ASP A 293 10.87 -48.63 -23.75
C ASP A 293 11.35 -49.93 -24.42
N ALA A 294 11.03 -51.08 -23.83
CA ALA A 294 11.38 -52.40 -24.35
C ALA A 294 10.21 -52.95 -25.16
N GLY A 295 10.22 -52.71 -26.47
CA GLY A 295 9.33 -53.35 -27.43
C GLY A 295 9.95 -54.62 -28.00
N ALA A 296 9.39 -55.77 -27.68
CA ALA A 296 9.58 -57.02 -28.42
C ALA A 296 8.33 -57.87 -28.26
N ASP A 297 7.52 -57.99 -29.32
CA ASP A 297 6.60 -59.10 -29.51
C ASP A 297 6.73 -59.58 -30.96
N GLU A 298 7.17 -60.82 -31.08
CA GLU A 298 7.33 -61.60 -32.30
C GLU A 298 5.98 -62.13 -32.78
N VAL A 299 5.79 -62.20 -34.10
CA VAL A 299 4.68 -62.93 -34.74
C VAL A 299 5.27 -64.10 -35.51
N PRO A 300 4.84 -65.35 -35.28
CA PRO A 300 5.19 -66.46 -36.17
C PRO A 300 4.10 -66.73 -37.21
N PHE A 301 4.57 -67.25 -38.35
CA PHE A 301 3.81 -67.80 -39.48
C PHE A 301 2.96 -69.02 -39.11
#